data_AF-A0A2N1UWK3-F1
#
_entry.id   AF-A0A2N1UWK3-F1
#
_cell.length_a   1.000
_cell.length_b   1.000
_cell.length_c   1.000
_cell.angle_alpha   90.00
_cell.angle_beta   90.00
_cell.angle_gamma   90.00
#
_symmetry.space_group_name_H-M   'P 1'
#
loop_
_entity.id
_entity.type
_entity.pdbx_description
1 polymer ?
#
loop_
_entity_poly.entity_id
_entity_poly.type
_entity_poly.pdbx_seq_one_letter_code
_entity_poly.pdbx_strand_id
1 'polypeptide(L)'
;MSALEQRRAIARRLSQYKLQYAEEEPLNPEDLMLSLDGKSAGGERFLGYYSPEGLDYALRAYGVYQELSKRGFDKLVLHLDCRDPFAQRLSLFDGERDNQHLIHELLVRRRRLRFDAGLGPILADQSFEFLAVDWICLQNPRQSFDLAHPRLPGQTRPGLRMGALMMDLIRLSAERLELAGVSLIPAWLHNAVMYHPVCRFLVPAAEGRLQALIRDLVLPQGLADASWAVENGLVQENGMDFAWFHLDQVMALEPRLQGYFRSPDYQAQVKTARLSHHYQLRDMPPGAKLSA
;
A
#
# COMPACT_ATOMS: atom_id res chain seq x y z
N MET A 1 24.08 4.43 -2.06
CA MET A 1 22.90 3.87 -2.76
C MET A 1 21.83 3.57 -1.73
N SER A 2 20.62 4.09 -1.91
CA SER A 2 19.46 3.78 -1.08
C SER A 2 19.00 2.32 -1.25
N ALA A 3 18.24 1.81 -0.28
CA ALA A 3 17.68 0.46 -0.37
C ALA A 3 16.76 0.27 -1.60
N LEU A 4 16.02 1.31 -2.01
CA LEU A 4 15.21 1.29 -3.23
C LEU A 4 16.09 1.21 -4.50
N GLU A 5 17.20 1.95 -4.56
CA GLU A 5 18.13 1.88 -5.70
C GLU A 5 18.77 0.49 -5.86
N GLN A 6 19.12 -0.16 -4.75
CA GLN A 6 19.60 -1.54 -4.76
C GLN A 6 18.53 -2.48 -5.33
N ARG A 7 17.26 -2.34 -4.91
CA ARG A 7 16.16 -3.17 -5.45
C ARG A 7 15.83 -2.86 -6.90
N ARG A 8 15.97 -1.61 -7.35
CA ARG A 8 15.89 -1.27 -8.79
C ARG A 8 16.98 -1.94 -9.60
N ALA A 9 18.21 -2.01 -9.07
CA ALA A 9 19.29 -2.72 -9.73
C ALA A 9 18.99 -4.23 -9.85
N ILE A 10 18.39 -4.85 -8.81
CA ILE A 10 17.87 -6.22 -8.88
C ILE A 10 16.77 -6.33 -9.94
N ALA A 11 15.78 -5.44 -9.89
CA ALA A 11 14.62 -5.42 -10.78
C ALA A 11 15.00 -5.40 -12.27
N ARG A 12 16.07 -4.68 -12.63
CA ARG A 12 16.63 -4.59 -13.99
C ARG A 12 17.37 -5.86 -14.45
N ARG A 13 17.84 -6.68 -13.50
CA ARG A 13 18.58 -7.92 -13.77
C ARG A 13 17.67 -9.16 -13.80
N LEU A 14 16.44 -9.06 -13.27
CA LEU A 14 15.48 -10.15 -13.35
C LEU A 14 15.12 -10.40 -14.81
N SER A 15 15.30 -11.65 -15.26
CA SER A 15 14.87 -12.09 -16.57
C SER A 15 13.36 -11.93 -16.70
N GLN A 16 12.90 -11.13 -17.66
CA GLN A 16 11.48 -10.97 -17.95
C GLN A 16 10.83 -12.32 -18.31
N TYR A 17 11.57 -13.18 -19.02
CA TYR A 17 11.12 -14.53 -19.34
C TYR A 17 10.81 -15.34 -18.07
N LYS A 18 11.75 -15.39 -17.13
CA LYS A 18 11.54 -16.11 -15.85
C LYS A 18 10.42 -15.52 -14.99
N LEU A 19 10.08 -14.24 -15.17
CA LEU A 19 8.97 -13.63 -14.45
C LEU A 19 7.61 -14.03 -15.01
N GLN A 20 7.53 -14.34 -16.30
CA GLN A 20 6.28 -14.58 -17.01
C GLN A 20 6.00 -16.07 -17.27
N TYR A 21 7.05 -16.90 -17.35
CA TYR A 21 6.98 -18.29 -17.76
C TYR A 21 7.68 -19.19 -16.75
N ALA A 22 7.11 -20.36 -16.48
CA ALA A 22 7.79 -21.43 -15.77
C ALA A 22 8.89 -22.04 -16.68
N GLU A 23 10.04 -22.43 -16.12
CA GLU A 23 11.16 -22.99 -16.91
C GLU A 23 10.81 -24.30 -17.64
N GLU A 24 9.71 -24.96 -17.27
CA GLU A 24 9.29 -26.27 -17.80
C GLU A 24 8.13 -26.21 -18.80
N GLU A 25 7.55 -25.04 -19.09
CA GLU A 25 6.50 -24.93 -20.11
C GLU A 25 7.10 -24.82 -21.52
N PRO A 26 6.86 -25.80 -22.41
CA PRO A 26 7.26 -25.65 -23.81
C PRO A 26 6.52 -24.46 -24.41
N LEU A 27 7.27 -23.61 -25.13
CA LEU A 27 6.72 -22.47 -25.86
C LEU A 27 5.58 -22.92 -26.78
N ASN A 28 4.34 -22.56 -26.45
CA ASN A 28 3.24 -22.65 -27.40
C ASN A 28 3.31 -21.42 -28.33
N PRO A 29 3.41 -21.61 -29.66
CA PRO A 29 3.37 -20.51 -30.62
C PRO A 29 2.14 -19.61 -30.48
N GLU A 30 1.02 -20.14 -30.00
CA GLU A 30 -0.20 -19.37 -29.74
C GLU A 30 -0.03 -18.37 -28.58
N ASP A 31 0.68 -18.74 -27.50
CA ASP A 31 0.97 -17.83 -26.38
C ASP A 31 1.91 -16.70 -26.78
N LEU A 32 2.83 -16.98 -27.72
CA LEU A 32 3.72 -15.98 -28.30
C LEU A 32 2.94 -14.97 -29.18
N MET A 33 1.95 -15.44 -29.95
CA MET A 33 1.04 -14.57 -30.72
C MET A 33 0.10 -13.76 -29.81
N LEU A 34 -0.45 -14.38 -28.76
CA LEU A 34 -1.27 -13.72 -27.75
C LEU A 34 -0.52 -12.60 -27.00
N SER A 35 0.79 -12.80 -26.78
CA SER A 35 1.70 -11.77 -26.25
C SER A 35 1.96 -10.62 -27.23
N LEU A 36 1.86 -10.84 -28.55
CA LEU A 36 2.03 -9.81 -29.59
C LEU A 36 0.73 -9.03 -29.85
N ASP A 37 -0.43 -9.69 -29.67
CA ASP A 37 -1.77 -9.11 -29.86
C ASP A 37 -2.35 -8.45 -28.59
N GLY A 38 -1.59 -8.41 -27.49
CA GLY A 38 -2.02 -7.81 -26.22
C GLY A 38 -3.15 -8.57 -25.51
N LYS A 39 -3.45 -9.80 -25.92
CA LYS A 39 -4.43 -10.68 -25.28
C LYS A 39 -3.69 -11.74 -24.48
N SER A 40 -3.24 -11.42 -23.28
CA SER A 40 -2.66 -12.44 -22.39
C SER A 40 -3.67 -13.58 -22.16
N ALA A 41 -3.21 -14.83 -22.19
CA ALA A 41 -3.95 -16.02 -21.73
C ALA A 41 -4.44 -15.76 -20.28
N GLY A 42 -5.66 -15.25 -20.18
CA GLY A 42 -6.20 -14.62 -18.99
C GLY A 42 -6.80 -15.66 -18.08
N GLY A 43 -6.12 -15.95 -16.98
CA GLY A 43 -6.67 -16.76 -15.89
C GLY A 43 -5.70 -16.97 -14.72
N GLU A 44 -4.40 -17.13 -15.01
CA GLU A 44 -3.44 -17.62 -14.01
C GLU A 44 -2.35 -16.61 -13.60
N ARG A 45 -2.09 -15.58 -14.42
CA ARG A 45 -1.01 -14.62 -14.16
C ARG A 45 -1.43 -13.50 -13.21
N PHE A 46 -0.63 -13.29 -12.17
CA PHE A 46 -0.77 -12.17 -11.26
C PHE A 46 -0.42 -10.85 -11.97
N LEU A 47 -1.33 -9.90 -11.88
CA LEU A 47 -1.40 -8.62 -12.59
C LEU A 47 -1.31 -8.73 -14.11
N GLY A 48 -1.63 -9.91 -14.66
CA GLY A 48 -1.47 -10.25 -16.08
C GLY A 48 -0.01 -10.35 -16.52
N TYR A 49 0.94 -10.41 -15.58
CA TYR A 49 2.37 -10.39 -15.87
C TYR A 49 3.13 -11.54 -15.21
N TYR A 50 2.98 -11.72 -13.90
CA TYR A 50 3.78 -12.69 -13.15
C TYR A 50 3.13 -14.07 -13.16
N SER A 51 3.88 -15.11 -13.55
CA SER A 51 3.49 -16.50 -13.22
C SER A 51 3.70 -16.75 -11.70
N PRO A 52 3.07 -17.77 -11.11
CA PRO A 52 3.34 -18.15 -9.73
C PRO A 52 4.82 -18.37 -9.42
N GLU A 53 5.54 -19.09 -10.29
CA GLU A 53 6.97 -19.38 -10.18
C GLU A 53 7.80 -18.12 -10.38
N GLY A 54 7.42 -17.26 -11.32
CA GLY A 54 8.10 -16.01 -11.60
C GLY A 54 7.98 -15.01 -10.45
N LEU A 55 6.84 -15.00 -9.76
CA LEU A 55 6.64 -14.20 -8.57
C LEU A 55 7.46 -14.75 -7.39
N ASP A 56 7.47 -16.07 -7.17
CA ASP A 56 8.34 -16.71 -6.17
C ASP A 56 9.82 -16.38 -6.41
N TYR A 57 10.27 -16.51 -7.66
CA TYR A 57 11.61 -16.13 -8.11
C TYR A 57 11.92 -14.66 -7.79
N ALA A 58 10.99 -13.74 -8.09
CA ALA A 58 11.15 -12.31 -7.78
C ALA A 58 11.28 -12.07 -6.28
N LEU A 59 10.39 -12.64 -5.45
CA LEU A 59 10.40 -12.51 -3.99
C LEU A 59 11.71 -13.03 -3.37
N ARG A 60 12.28 -14.11 -3.91
CA ARG A 60 13.62 -14.61 -3.54
C ARG A 60 14.70 -13.60 -3.88
N ALA A 61 14.71 -13.11 -5.10
CA ALA A 61 15.73 -12.15 -5.55
C ALA A 61 15.68 -10.82 -4.78
N TYR A 62 14.50 -10.39 -4.34
CA TYR A 62 14.32 -9.20 -3.51
C TYR A 62 14.62 -9.43 -2.02
N GLY A 63 14.93 -10.66 -1.61
CA GLY A 63 15.31 -10.99 -0.23
C GLY A 63 14.13 -11.12 0.74
N VAL A 64 12.88 -11.27 0.25
CA VAL A 64 11.69 -11.39 1.11
C VAL A 64 11.79 -12.64 1.99
N TYR A 65 12.08 -13.79 1.38
CA TYR A 65 12.26 -15.05 2.10
C TYR A 65 13.44 -15.00 3.09
N GLN A 66 14.52 -14.30 2.74
CA GLN A 66 15.67 -14.13 3.63
C GLN A 66 15.30 -13.31 4.87
N GLU A 67 14.54 -12.22 4.70
CA GLU A 67 14.07 -11.42 5.83
C GLU A 67 13.10 -12.17 6.73
N LEU A 68 12.26 -13.03 6.16
CA LEU A 68 11.33 -13.88 6.92
C LEU A 68 12.06 -15.01 7.67
N SER A 69 13.06 -15.64 7.06
CA SER A 69 13.88 -16.67 7.72
C SER A 69 14.67 -16.11 8.91
N LYS A 70 15.20 -14.87 8.82
CA LYS A 70 15.80 -14.18 9.98
C LYS A 70 14.85 -14.00 11.18
N ARG A 71 13.55 -14.09 10.94
CA ARG A 71 12.48 -14.00 11.96
C ARG A 71 11.93 -15.39 12.34
N GLY A 72 12.56 -16.46 11.85
CA GLY A 72 12.22 -17.86 12.15
C GLY A 72 11.20 -18.49 11.20
N PHE A 73 10.79 -17.81 10.13
CA PHE A 73 9.83 -18.34 9.17
C PHE A 73 10.55 -19.06 8.02
N ASP A 74 10.70 -20.38 8.14
CA ASP A 74 11.42 -21.19 7.14
C ASP A 74 10.49 -22.04 6.25
N LYS A 75 9.24 -22.25 6.67
CA LYS A 75 8.24 -23.07 5.95
C LYS A 75 7.24 -22.20 5.19
N LEU A 76 7.74 -21.34 4.31
CA LEU A 76 6.91 -20.34 3.66
C LEU A 76 6.11 -20.94 2.50
N VAL A 77 4.79 -20.73 2.51
CA VAL A 77 3.87 -21.17 1.45
C VAL A 77 3.26 -19.96 0.76
N LEU A 78 3.65 -19.73 -0.49
CA LEU A 78 3.07 -18.69 -1.35
C LEU A 78 1.81 -19.23 -2.03
N HIS A 79 0.74 -18.44 -2.02
CA HIS A 79 -0.50 -18.74 -2.71
C HIS A 79 -1.00 -17.53 -3.49
N LEU A 80 -1.43 -17.77 -4.73
CA LEU A 80 -2.03 -16.77 -5.60
C LEU A 80 -3.46 -17.16 -5.93
N ASP A 81 -4.34 -16.17 -5.89
CA ASP A 81 -5.71 -16.25 -6.39
C ASP A 81 -5.89 -15.14 -7.44
N CYS A 82 -5.82 -15.54 -8.71
CA CYS A 82 -5.90 -14.66 -9.87
C CYS A 82 -7.25 -14.76 -10.60
N ARG A 83 -8.22 -15.52 -10.05
CA ARG A 83 -9.48 -15.87 -10.72
C ARG A 83 -10.35 -14.65 -11.02
N ASP A 84 -10.33 -13.66 -10.12
CA ASP A 84 -10.96 -12.37 -10.35
C ASP A 84 -9.90 -11.36 -10.86
N PRO A 85 -9.93 -10.95 -12.14
CA PRO A 85 -9.00 -9.97 -12.67
C PRO A 85 -9.14 -8.57 -12.02
N PHE A 86 -10.26 -8.32 -11.33
CA PHE A 86 -10.53 -7.08 -10.60
C PHE A 86 -10.18 -7.17 -9.12
N ALA A 87 -9.75 -8.34 -8.60
CA ALA A 87 -9.39 -8.52 -7.20
C ALA A 87 -8.42 -9.71 -7.06
N GLN A 88 -7.15 -9.48 -7.41
CA GLN A 88 -6.13 -10.53 -7.36
C GLN A 88 -5.42 -10.54 -6.01
N ARG A 89 -5.32 -11.73 -5.41
CA ARG A 89 -4.77 -11.92 -4.07
C ARG A 89 -3.44 -12.67 -4.10
N LEU A 90 -2.49 -12.16 -3.34
CA LEU A 90 -1.25 -12.84 -2.97
C LEU A 90 -1.26 -13.05 -1.46
N SER A 91 -1.06 -14.30 -1.03
CA SER A 91 -0.97 -14.66 0.39
C SER A 91 0.31 -15.45 0.65
N LEU A 92 0.96 -15.19 1.79
CA LEU A 92 2.12 -15.93 2.27
C LEU A 92 1.84 -16.46 3.67
N PHE A 93 2.08 -17.75 3.88
CA PHE A 93 1.78 -18.46 5.13
C PHE A 93 3.03 -19.10 5.75
N ASP A 94 2.99 -19.31 7.06
CA ASP A 94 3.94 -20.11 7.84
C ASP A 94 3.47 -21.57 7.92
N GLY A 95 3.75 -22.36 6.89
CA GLY A 95 3.32 -23.76 6.80
C GLY A 95 1.89 -23.90 6.30
N GLU A 96 0.92 -23.93 7.20
CA GLU A 96 -0.48 -24.22 6.85
C GLU A 96 -1.20 -23.01 6.24
N ARG A 97 -2.14 -23.27 5.32
CA ARG A 97 -2.88 -22.23 4.60
C ARG A 97 -4.16 -21.83 5.36
N ASP A 98 -3.98 -21.15 6.48
CA ASP A 98 -5.07 -20.62 7.30
C ASP A 98 -4.74 -19.23 7.89
N ASN A 99 -5.74 -18.62 8.54
CA ASN A 99 -5.61 -17.29 9.13
C ASN A 99 -4.67 -17.24 10.36
N GLN A 100 -4.42 -18.35 11.03
CA GLN A 100 -3.50 -18.41 12.17
C GLN A 100 -2.04 -18.37 11.71
N HIS A 101 -1.75 -18.86 10.52
CA HIS A 101 -0.42 -18.95 9.93
C HIS A 101 -0.15 -17.87 8.85
N LEU A 102 -1.13 -17.01 8.54
CA LEU A 102 -0.99 -15.93 7.56
C LEU A 102 0.10 -14.93 8.00
N ILE A 103 1.11 -14.73 7.16
CA ILE A 103 2.22 -13.78 7.35
C ILE A 103 1.96 -12.50 6.56
N HIS A 104 1.57 -12.64 5.29
CA HIS A 104 1.35 -11.52 4.39
C HIS A 104 0.14 -11.77 3.53
N GLU A 105 -0.66 -10.73 3.32
CA GLU A 105 -1.71 -10.72 2.30
C GLU A 105 -1.66 -9.40 1.55
N LEU A 106 -1.86 -9.48 0.24
CA LEU A 106 -1.95 -8.33 -0.66
C LEU A 106 -3.10 -8.56 -1.64
N LEU A 107 -4.09 -7.66 -1.62
CA LEU A 107 -5.16 -7.61 -2.62
C LEU A 107 -4.94 -6.41 -3.53
N VAL A 108 -4.82 -6.67 -4.83
CA VAL A 108 -4.49 -5.67 -5.83
C VAL A 108 -5.31 -5.82 -7.10
N ARG A 109 -5.41 -4.72 -7.83
CA ARG A 109 -6.01 -4.67 -9.17
C ARG A 109 -5.46 -3.50 -9.96
N ARG A 110 -5.66 -3.52 -11.28
CA ARG A 110 -5.48 -2.31 -12.09
C ARG A 110 -6.72 -1.43 -11.95
N ARG A 111 -6.53 -0.15 -11.66
CA ARG A 111 -7.62 0.83 -11.54
C ARG A 111 -7.33 2.02 -12.45
N ARG A 112 -8.26 2.32 -13.35
CA ARG A 112 -8.24 3.56 -14.14
C ARG A 112 -8.91 4.69 -13.35
N LEU A 113 -8.22 5.81 -13.19
CA LEU A 113 -8.76 7.04 -12.63
C LEU A 113 -8.82 8.11 -13.72
N ARG A 114 -10.00 8.72 -13.87
CA ARG A 114 -10.20 9.89 -14.72
C ARG A 114 -10.24 11.13 -13.83
N PHE A 115 -9.52 12.16 -14.23
CA PHE A 115 -9.38 13.40 -13.51
C PHE A 115 -10.17 14.49 -14.23
N ASP A 116 -10.96 15.25 -13.48
CA ASP A 116 -11.65 16.43 -13.99
C ASP A 116 -10.86 17.71 -13.66
N ALA A 117 -11.36 18.83 -14.17
CA ALA A 117 -10.73 20.14 -13.97
C ALA A 117 -10.75 20.61 -12.49
N GLY A 118 -11.56 20.00 -11.63
CA GLY A 118 -11.69 20.34 -10.21
C GLY A 118 -10.43 20.03 -9.38
N LEU A 119 -9.60 19.09 -9.85
CA LEU A 119 -8.28 18.84 -9.26
C LEU A 119 -7.17 19.75 -9.84
N GLY A 120 -7.49 20.65 -10.77
CA GLY A 120 -6.57 21.63 -11.32
C GLY A 120 -6.10 21.32 -12.74
N PRO A 121 -5.51 22.31 -13.43
CA PRO A 121 -5.29 22.27 -14.88
C PRO A 121 -4.27 21.21 -15.33
N ILE A 122 -3.35 20.77 -14.45
CA ILE A 122 -2.33 19.76 -14.78
C ILE A 122 -2.98 18.38 -15.03
N LEU A 123 -4.05 18.06 -14.32
CA LEU A 123 -4.73 16.77 -14.41
C LEU A 123 -6.05 16.84 -15.17
N ALA A 124 -6.49 18.02 -15.61
CA ALA A 124 -7.73 18.20 -16.33
C ALA A 124 -7.81 17.27 -17.56
N ASP A 125 -8.92 16.53 -17.65
CA ASP A 125 -9.23 15.55 -18.70
C ASP A 125 -8.20 14.43 -18.89
N GLN A 126 -7.32 14.23 -17.91
CA GLN A 126 -6.36 13.14 -17.92
C GLN A 126 -6.98 11.85 -17.40
N SER A 127 -6.49 10.73 -17.90
CA SER A 127 -6.81 9.40 -17.40
C SER A 127 -5.53 8.62 -17.20
N PHE A 128 -5.39 7.98 -16.05
CA PHE A 128 -4.22 7.21 -15.67
C PHE A 128 -4.61 5.85 -15.13
N GLU A 129 -3.78 4.84 -15.37
CA GLU A 129 -3.91 3.52 -14.77
C GLU A 129 -2.96 3.37 -13.58
N PHE A 130 -3.48 2.85 -12.48
CA PHE A 130 -2.78 2.66 -11.22
C PHE A 130 -2.78 1.20 -10.82
N LEU A 131 -1.76 0.80 -10.07
CA LEU A 131 -1.83 -0.38 -9.22
C LEU A 131 -2.62 0.00 -7.96
N ALA A 132 -3.88 -0.39 -7.89
CA ALA A 132 -4.68 -0.21 -6.70
C ALA A 132 -4.34 -1.31 -5.69
N VAL A 133 -3.98 -0.91 -4.47
CA VAL A 133 -3.83 -1.79 -3.32
C VAL A 133 -5.07 -1.64 -2.46
N ASP A 134 -5.98 -2.61 -2.56
CA ASP A 134 -7.25 -2.60 -1.82
C ASP A 134 -7.07 -3.16 -0.39
N TRP A 135 -6.08 -4.03 -0.19
CA TRP A 135 -5.71 -4.56 1.12
C TRP A 135 -4.23 -4.93 1.20
N ILE A 136 -3.60 -4.63 2.33
CA ILE A 136 -2.26 -5.10 2.66
C ILE A 136 -2.17 -5.46 4.14
N CYS A 137 -1.79 -6.70 4.42
CA CYS A 137 -1.53 -7.20 5.76
C CYS A 137 -0.11 -7.73 5.84
N LEU A 138 0.61 -7.39 6.91
CA LEU A 138 1.96 -7.87 7.21
C LEU A 138 2.02 -8.14 8.71
N GLN A 139 1.87 -9.41 9.09
CA GLN A 139 1.69 -9.79 10.49
C GLN A 139 2.61 -10.93 10.90
N ASN A 140 3.03 -10.89 12.16
CA ASN A 140 3.83 -11.93 12.79
C ASN A 140 2.90 -12.83 13.61
N PRO A 141 2.47 -13.99 13.07
CA PRO A 141 1.54 -14.87 13.78
C PRO A 141 2.12 -15.48 15.07
N ARG A 142 3.45 -15.48 15.23
CA ARG A 142 4.15 -16.07 16.38
C ARG A 142 4.37 -15.10 17.54
N GLN A 143 3.99 -13.83 17.38
CA GLN A 143 4.15 -12.81 18.41
C GLN A 143 2.80 -12.38 19.01
N SER A 144 2.88 -11.84 20.22
CA SER A 144 1.79 -11.15 20.90
C SER A 144 2.10 -9.66 20.98
N PHE A 145 1.08 -8.83 21.13
CA PHE A 145 1.28 -7.40 21.36
C PHE A 145 1.96 -7.16 22.71
N ASP A 146 2.73 -6.10 22.78
CA ASP A 146 3.40 -5.65 24.00
C ASP A 146 3.36 -4.12 24.09
N LEU A 147 3.84 -3.55 25.20
CA LEU A 147 3.81 -2.10 25.42
C LEU A 147 4.67 -1.30 24.41
N ALA A 148 5.72 -1.90 23.87
CA ALA A 148 6.56 -1.28 22.84
C ALA A 148 5.92 -1.39 21.44
N HIS A 149 5.04 -2.36 21.25
CA HIS A 149 4.36 -2.68 20.00
C HIS A 149 2.85 -2.77 20.24
N PRO A 150 2.21 -1.64 20.62
CA PRO A 150 0.80 -1.63 20.90
C PRO A 150 0.01 -1.99 19.64
N ARG A 151 -1.14 -2.62 19.86
CA ARG A 151 -2.08 -2.96 18.80
C ARG A 151 -2.58 -1.68 18.13
N LEU A 152 -2.59 -1.65 16.80
CA LEU A 152 -3.28 -0.62 16.02
C LEU A 152 -4.69 -1.07 15.64
N PRO A 153 -5.63 -0.14 15.36
CA PRO A 153 -6.94 -0.50 14.83
C PRO A 153 -6.85 -1.47 13.65
N GLY A 154 -7.76 -2.45 13.60
CA GLY A 154 -7.77 -3.48 12.56
C GLY A 154 -6.70 -4.57 12.68
N GLN A 155 -5.65 -4.41 13.49
CA GLN A 155 -4.65 -5.47 13.66
C GLN A 155 -5.18 -6.59 14.55
N THR A 156 -4.88 -7.83 14.22
CA THR A 156 -5.12 -9.01 15.08
C THR A 156 -3.83 -9.61 15.61
N ARG A 157 -2.70 -9.26 14.99
CA ARG A 157 -1.34 -9.72 15.29
C ARG A 157 -0.34 -8.56 15.16
N PRO A 158 0.80 -8.59 15.87
CA PRO A 158 1.87 -7.60 15.69
C PRO A 158 2.39 -7.56 14.25
N GLY A 159 2.83 -6.39 13.78
CA GLY A 159 3.36 -6.25 12.43
C GLY A 159 4.75 -6.86 12.22
N LEU A 160 5.05 -7.37 11.01
CA LEU A 160 6.37 -7.94 10.66
C LEU A 160 7.52 -6.93 10.55
N ARG A 161 7.18 -5.63 10.51
CA ARG A 161 8.11 -4.51 10.25
C ARG A 161 8.79 -4.60 8.89
N MET A 162 8.12 -5.20 7.91
CA MET A 162 8.59 -5.32 6.53
C MET A 162 7.87 -4.35 5.57
N GLY A 163 7.15 -3.37 6.10
CA GLY A 163 6.34 -2.43 5.31
C GLY A 163 7.13 -1.67 4.26
N ALA A 164 8.32 -1.15 4.61
CA ALA A 164 9.17 -0.44 3.65
C ALA A 164 9.62 -1.34 2.48
N LEU A 165 10.02 -2.59 2.77
CA LEU A 165 10.37 -3.56 1.75
C LEU A 165 9.16 -3.84 0.84
N MET A 166 7.97 -4.09 1.40
CA MET A 166 6.79 -4.37 0.58
C MET A 166 6.35 -3.17 -0.25
N MET A 167 6.38 -1.95 0.29
CA MET A 167 6.06 -0.75 -0.47
C MET A 167 7.04 -0.55 -1.64
N ASP A 168 8.32 -0.86 -1.46
CA ASP A 168 9.29 -0.84 -2.56
C ASP A 168 8.95 -1.88 -3.64
N LEU A 169 8.51 -3.09 -3.26
CA LEU A 169 8.14 -4.13 -4.24
C LEU A 169 6.84 -3.79 -4.98
N ILE A 170 5.85 -3.22 -4.30
CA ILE A 170 4.61 -2.73 -4.92
C ILE A 170 4.94 -1.61 -5.91
N ARG A 171 5.82 -0.67 -5.52
CA ARG A 171 6.33 0.37 -6.42
C ARG A 171 7.00 -0.21 -7.64
N LEU A 172 7.94 -1.14 -7.46
CA LEU A 172 8.67 -1.77 -8.56
C LEU A 172 7.74 -2.56 -9.48
N SER A 173 6.67 -3.12 -8.94
CA SER A 173 5.62 -3.78 -9.73
C SER A 173 4.85 -2.77 -10.58
N ALA A 174 4.46 -1.63 -10.02
CA ALA A 174 3.83 -0.55 -10.78
C ALA A 174 4.77 0.03 -11.86
N GLU A 175 6.05 0.23 -11.55
CA GLU A 175 7.08 0.66 -12.52
C GLU A 175 7.22 -0.36 -13.67
N ARG A 176 7.26 -1.67 -13.36
CA ARG A 176 7.38 -2.74 -14.36
C ARG A 176 6.16 -2.87 -15.26
N LEU A 177 4.98 -2.58 -14.72
CA LEU A 177 3.72 -2.60 -15.45
C LEU A 177 3.42 -1.29 -16.18
N GLU A 178 4.36 -0.33 -16.17
CA GLU A 178 4.23 0.99 -16.81
C GLU A 178 2.99 1.76 -16.32
N LEU A 179 2.63 1.58 -15.05
CA LEU A 179 1.48 2.24 -14.43
C LEU A 179 1.88 3.64 -13.93
N ALA A 180 0.91 4.55 -13.89
CA ALA A 180 1.13 5.93 -13.48
C ALA A 180 1.46 6.08 -11.98
N GLY A 181 1.18 5.05 -11.19
CA GLY A 181 1.45 5.04 -9.76
C GLY A 181 0.82 3.87 -9.02
N VAL A 182 0.88 3.96 -7.69
CA VAL A 182 0.15 3.10 -6.77
C VAL A 182 -0.94 3.95 -6.11
N SER A 183 -2.17 3.46 -6.10
CA SER A 183 -3.29 4.10 -5.39
C SER A 183 -3.75 3.21 -4.23
N LEU A 184 -4.05 3.81 -3.10
CA LEU A 184 -4.58 3.11 -1.93
C LEU A 184 -5.55 4.03 -1.19
N ILE A 185 -6.52 3.44 -0.48
CA ILE A 185 -7.45 4.19 0.38
C ILE A 185 -7.16 3.74 1.81
N PRO A 186 -6.53 4.59 2.65
CA PRO A 186 -6.20 4.20 4.01
C PRO A 186 -7.47 3.92 4.84
N ALA A 187 -7.57 2.70 5.38
CA ALA A 187 -8.70 2.30 6.22
C ALA A 187 -8.70 3.03 7.56
N TRP A 188 -7.52 3.28 8.13
CA TRP A 188 -7.33 3.95 9.41
C TRP A 188 -6.29 5.09 9.33
N LEU A 189 -6.27 5.96 10.35
CA LEU A 189 -5.28 7.03 10.49
C LEU A 189 -3.84 6.51 10.40
N HIS A 190 -3.51 5.43 11.12
CA HIS A 190 -2.16 4.89 11.10
C HIS A 190 -1.72 4.46 9.69
N ASN A 191 -2.63 3.94 8.86
CA ASN A 191 -2.29 3.62 7.48
C ASN A 191 -1.91 4.89 6.72
N ALA A 192 -2.75 5.93 6.79
CA ALA A 192 -2.53 7.19 6.07
C ALA A 192 -1.19 7.83 6.45
N VAL A 193 -0.85 7.79 7.75
CA VAL A 193 0.43 8.29 8.27
C VAL A 193 1.60 7.41 7.82
N MET A 194 1.48 6.09 7.87
CA MET A 194 2.55 5.16 7.46
C MET A 194 2.85 5.23 5.96
N TYR A 195 1.85 5.51 5.13
CA TYR A 195 2.04 5.67 3.68
C TYR A 195 2.50 7.08 3.29
N HIS A 196 2.24 8.09 4.15
CA HIS A 196 2.56 9.49 3.92
C HIS A 196 3.99 9.78 3.49
N PRO A 197 5.06 9.06 3.89
CA PRO A 197 6.40 9.35 3.38
C PRO A 197 6.53 9.26 1.85
N VAL A 198 5.71 8.44 1.19
CA VAL A 198 5.80 8.15 -0.25
C VAL A 198 4.48 8.39 -1.01
N CYS A 199 3.37 8.58 -0.31
CA CYS A 199 2.06 8.85 -0.88
C CYS A 199 1.52 10.22 -0.45
N ARG A 200 0.67 10.83 -1.29
CA ARG A 200 -0.09 12.05 -0.96
C ARG A 200 -1.56 11.83 -1.28
N PHE A 201 -2.47 12.41 -0.50
CA PHE A 201 -3.89 12.38 -0.89
C PHE A 201 -4.09 13.14 -2.20
N LEU A 202 -4.86 12.59 -3.14
CA LEU A 202 -5.16 13.28 -4.40
C LEU A 202 -5.89 14.60 -4.16
N VAL A 203 -6.79 14.64 -3.17
CA VAL A 203 -7.52 15.85 -2.78
C VAL A 203 -6.66 16.67 -1.81
N PRO A 204 -6.26 17.92 -2.15
CA PRO A 204 -5.36 18.72 -1.31
C PRO A 204 -5.96 19.06 0.06
N ALA A 205 -7.27 19.25 0.15
CA ALA A 205 -7.94 19.46 1.45
C ALA A 205 -7.78 18.25 2.39
N ALA A 206 -7.86 17.02 1.86
CA ALA A 206 -7.65 15.79 2.62
C ALA A 206 -6.20 15.62 3.08
N GLU A 207 -5.24 15.97 2.21
CA GLU A 207 -3.82 16.01 2.56
C GLU A 207 -3.54 17.01 3.69
N GLY A 208 -4.12 18.22 3.62
CA GLY A 208 -4.00 19.22 4.68
C GLY A 208 -4.62 18.77 6.01
N ARG A 209 -5.77 18.09 5.96
CA ARG A 209 -6.42 17.47 7.13
C ARG A 209 -5.55 16.39 7.77
N LEU A 210 -4.92 15.51 6.98
CA LEU A 210 -3.95 14.53 7.51
C LEU A 210 -2.77 15.23 8.20
N GLN A 211 -2.20 16.26 7.59
CA GLN A 211 -1.08 16.99 8.19
C GLN A 211 -1.47 17.69 9.50
N ALA A 212 -2.71 18.17 9.62
CA ALA A 212 -3.23 18.73 10.86
C ALA A 212 -3.51 17.66 11.92
N LEU A 213 -4.06 16.49 11.56
CA LEU A 213 -4.18 15.33 12.46
C LEU A 213 -2.81 14.88 12.98
N ILE A 214 -1.80 14.85 12.12
CA ILE A 214 -0.42 14.52 12.52
C ILE A 214 0.08 15.55 13.54
N ARG A 215 -0.07 16.85 13.23
CA ARG A 215 0.35 17.96 14.10
C ARG A 215 -0.30 17.89 15.49
N ASP A 216 -1.62 17.71 15.52
CA ASP A 216 -2.42 17.92 16.73
C ASP A 216 -2.62 16.65 17.57
N LEU A 217 -2.56 15.46 16.96
CA LEU A 217 -2.81 14.19 17.66
C LEU A 217 -1.59 13.27 17.61
N VAL A 218 -1.06 12.96 16.42
CA VAL A 218 -0.02 11.93 16.28
C VAL A 218 1.29 12.35 16.94
N LEU A 219 1.73 13.60 16.76
CA LEU A 219 2.95 14.11 17.38
C LEU A 219 2.86 14.15 18.93
N PRO A 220 1.79 14.69 19.55
CA PRO A 220 1.71 14.73 21.01
C PRO A 220 1.34 13.39 21.68
N GLN A 221 0.48 12.57 21.07
CA GLN A 221 -0.04 11.34 21.70
C GLN A 221 0.66 10.06 21.23
N GLY A 222 1.34 10.12 20.08
CA GLY A 222 1.84 8.93 19.40
C GLY A 222 0.80 8.30 18.47
N LEU A 223 1.30 7.54 17.49
CA LEU A 223 0.49 7.00 16.39
C LEU A 223 -0.61 6.05 16.83
N ALA A 224 -0.33 5.19 17.82
CA ALA A 224 -1.28 4.19 18.28
C ALA A 224 -2.48 4.82 18.98
N ASP A 225 -2.22 5.68 19.98
CA ASP A 225 -3.26 6.38 20.73
C ASP A 225 -4.08 7.31 19.85
N ALA A 226 -3.44 8.07 18.96
CA ALA A 226 -4.15 8.90 17.99
C ALA A 226 -5.06 8.08 17.06
N SER A 227 -4.61 6.90 16.62
CA SER A 227 -5.40 6.04 15.73
C SER A 227 -6.60 5.43 16.43
N TRP A 228 -6.44 4.98 17.68
CA TRP A 228 -7.58 4.50 18.47
C TRP A 228 -8.54 5.61 18.85
N ALA A 229 -8.05 6.82 19.12
CA ALA A 229 -8.92 7.97 19.37
C ALA A 229 -9.82 8.25 18.15
N VAL A 230 -9.27 8.21 16.94
CA VAL A 230 -10.06 8.35 15.71
C VAL A 230 -11.05 7.19 15.55
N GLU A 231 -10.59 5.95 15.69
CA GLU A 231 -11.45 4.75 15.54
C GLU A 231 -12.64 4.75 16.50
N ASN A 232 -12.42 5.18 17.75
CA ASN A 232 -13.44 5.20 18.79
C ASN A 232 -14.31 6.46 18.79
N GLY A 233 -14.17 7.36 17.80
CA GLY A 233 -14.95 8.59 17.71
C GLY A 233 -14.66 9.59 18.85
N LEU A 234 -13.45 9.58 19.39
CA LEU A 234 -13.00 10.43 20.51
C LEU A 234 -12.31 11.71 20.04
N VAL A 235 -12.38 12.03 18.75
CA VAL A 235 -11.71 13.20 18.17
C VAL A 235 -12.76 14.22 17.74
N GLN A 236 -12.46 15.49 18.00
CA GLN A 236 -13.18 16.62 17.44
C GLN A 236 -12.32 17.35 16.42
N GLU A 237 -12.93 17.81 15.34
CA GLU A 237 -12.39 18.71 14.34
C GLU A 237 -13.10 20.06 14.49
N ASN A 238 -12.36 21.11 14.88
CA ASN A 238 -12.89 22.46 15.10
C ASN A 238 -14.12 22.49 16.04
N GLY A 239 -14.10 21.66 17.09
CA GLY A 239 -15.17 21.55 18.07
C GLY A 239 -16.36 20.67 17.66
N MET A 240 -16.37 20.14 16.43
CA MET A 240 -17.37 19.21 15.92
C MET A 240 -16.84 17.79 15.88
N ASP A 241 -17.74 16.81 15.87
CA ASP A 241 -17.35 15.40 15.81
C ASP A 241 -16.60 15.06 14.53
N PHE A 242 -15.41 14.47 14.66
CA PHE A 242 -14.61 14.06 13.54
C PHE A 242 -14.94 12.64 13.10
N ALA A 243 -15.19 12.46 11.80
CA ALA A 243 -15.29 11.17 11.16
C ALA A 243 -14.10 10.97 10.20
N TRP A 244 -13.50 9.79 10.23
CA TRP A 244 -12.43 9.43 9.32
C TRP A 244 -12.90 9.47 7.87
N PHE A 245 -12.08 10.04 6.97
CA PHE A 245 -12.39 10.15 5.55
C PHE A 245 -11.65 9.08 4.74
N HIS A 246 -12.35 8.46 3.79
CA HIS A 246 -11.81 7.40 2.93
C HIS A 246 -11.56 7.94 1.52
N LEU A 247 -10.36 8.50 1.29
CA LEU A 247 -9.95 9.07 0.01
C LEU A 247 -8.63 8.45 -0.49
N ASP A 248 -8.40 8.55 -1.80
CA ASP A 248 -7.21 7.99 -2.44
C ASP A 248 -5.92 8.74 -2.02
N GLN A 249 -4.97 8.01 -1.44
CA GLN A 249 -3.56 8.37 -1.40
C GLN A 249 -2.82 7.72 -2.57
N VAL A 250 -1.95 8.49 -3.22
CA VAL A 250 -1.23 8.06 -4.42
C VAL A 250 0.27 8.22 -4.25
N MET A 251 0.98 7.15 -4.60
CA MET A 251 2.41 7.19 -4.92
C MET A 251 2.54 7.48 -6.42
N ALA A 252 2.87 8.72 -6.77
CA ALA A 252 2.98 9.14 -8.17
C ALA A 252 4.30 8.67 -8.81
N LEU A 253 4.19 7.92 -9.91
CA LEU A 253 5.32 7.54 -10.76
C LEU A 253 5.33 8.36 -12.06
N GLU A 254 4.16 8.73 -12.57
CA GLU A 254 3.99 9.55 -13.76
C GLU A 254 4.38 11.02 -13.51
N PRO A 255 5.22 11.64 -14.39
CA PRO A 255 5.64 13.03 -14.25
C PRO A 255 4.51 14.05 -14.11
N ARG A 256 3.37 13.87 -14.80
CA ARG A 256 2.22 14.80 -14.68
C ARG A 256 1.62 14.76 -13.27
N LEU A 257 1.45 13.58 -12.67
CA LEU A 257 0.99 13.44 -11.28
C LEU A 257 1.98 14.02 -10.28
N GLN A 258 3.28 13.81 -10.50
CA GLN A 258 4.32 14.42 -9.67
C GLN A 258 4.31 15.95 -9.79
N GLY A 259 4.10 16.47 -10.99
CA GLY A 259 3.94 17.90 -11.26
C GLY A 259 2.72 18.48 -10.54
N TYR A 260 1.60 17.75 -10.53
CA TYR A 260 0.41 18.13 -9.79
C TYR A 260 0.70 18.30 -8.29
N PHE A 261 1.27 17.29 -7.65
CA PHE A 261 1.59 17.35 -6.22
C PHE A 261 2.62 18.42 -5.88
N ARG A 262 3.49 18.81 -6.81
CA ARG A 262 4.47 19.90 -6.64
C ARG A 262 3.91 21.27 -7.01
N SER A 263 2.71 21.35 -7.55
CA SER A 263 2.14 22.60 -8.06
C SER A 263 1.89 23.59 -6.92
N PRO A 264 2.07 24.91 -7.16
CA PRO A 264 1.79 25.93 -6.15
C PRO A 264 0.35 25.89 -5.66
N ASP A 265 -0.61 25.61 -6.53
CA ASP A 265 -2.03 25.52 -6.20
C ASP A 265 -2.32 24.38 -5.22
N TYR A 266 -1.86 23.16 -5.53
CA TYR A 266 -1.98 22.02 -4.61
C TYR A 266 -1.36 22.34 -3.24
N GLN A 267 -0.13 22.86 -3.22
CA GLN A 267 0.58 23.18 -1.98
C GLN A 267 -0.10 24.30 -1.18
N ALA A 268 -0.67 25.31 -1.85
CA ALA A 268 -1.43 26.38 -1.21
C ALA A 268 -2.71 25.84 -0.56
N GLN A 269 -3.46 25.00 -1.26
CA GLN A 269 -4.68 24.38 -0.72
C GLN A 269 -4.39 23.45 0.46
N VAL A 270 -3.33 22.63 0.37
CA VAL A 270 -2.85 21.80 1.49
C VAL A 270 -2.53 22.66 2.70
N LYS A 271 -1.78 23.75 2.49
CA LYS A 271 -1.40 24.67 3.57
C LYS A 271 -2.63 25.33 4.20
N THR A 272 -3.56 25.82 3.39
CA THR A 272 -4.81 26.44 3.87
C THR A 272 -5.61 25.45 4.71
N ALA A 273 -5.86 24.24 4.20
CA ALA A 273 -6.57 23.20 4.93
C ALA A 273 -5.85 22.84 6.24
N ARG A 274 -4.53 22.63 6.20
CA ARG A 274 -3.76 22.32 7.43
C ARG A 274 -3.89 23.41 8.50
N LEU A 275 -4.00 24.68 8.09
CA LEU A 275 -4.14 25.81 9.03
C LEU A 275 -5.58 26.02 9.50
N SER A 276 -6.59 25.66 8.70
CA SER A 276 -8.00 25.82 9.05
C SER A 276 -8.59 24.67 9.86
N HIS A 277 -7.88 23.55 9.96
CA HIS A 277 -8.31 22.37 10.71
C HIS A 277 -7.49 22.19 11.98
N HIS A 278 -8.18 22.07 13.11
CA HIS A 278 -7.63 21.77 14.41
C HIS A 278 -8.32 20.55 15.01
N TYR A 279 -7.52 19.63 15.56
CA TYR A 279 -8.01 18.40 16.16
C TYR A 279 -7.70 18.33 17.64
N GLN A 280 -8.65 17.80 18.40
CA GLN A 280 -8.46 17.57 19.84
C GLN A 280 -9.15 16.28 20.25
N LEU A 281 -8.64 15.67 21.31
CA LEU A 281 -9.35 14.60 21.99
C LEU A 281 -10.56 15.20 22.74
N ARG A 282 -11.67 14.46 22.79
CA ARG A 282 -12.74 14.76 23.74
C ARG A 282 -12.22 14.60 25.17
N ASP A 283 -12.85 15.29 26.10
CA ASP A 283 -12.58 15.10 27.52
C ASP A 283 -12.84 13.65 27.91
N MET A 284 -11.76 12.93 28.21
CA MET A 284 -11.82 11.57 28.69
C MET A 284 -11.88 11.57 30.22
N PRO A 285 -12.65 10.66 30.84
CA PRO A 285 -12.61 10.50 32.28
C PRO A 285 -11.17 10.16 32.73
N PRO A 286 -10.75 10.62 33.93
CA PRO A 286 -9.41 10.33 34.44
C PRO A 286 -9.12 8.83 34.44
N GLY A 287 -8.02 8.43 33.79
CA GLY A 287 -7.56 7.03 33.75
C GLY A 287 -8.02 6.21 32.55
N ALA A 288 -8.79 6.78 31.61
CA ALA A 288 -9.12 6.10 30.36
C ALA A 288 -7.87 5.96 29.47
N LYS A 289 -7.58 4.74 29.02
CA LYS A 289 -6.55 4.49 28.00
C LYS A 289 -7.17 4.55 26.60
N LEU A 290 -6.45 5.15 25.66
CA LEU A 290 -6.87 5.22 24.26
C LEU A 290 -6.56 3.92 23.52
N SER A 291 -5.41 3.31 23.78
CA SER A 291 -5.01 2.01 23.21
C SER A 291 -5.26 0.83 24.16
N ALA A 292 -5.53 -0.33 23.55
CA ALA A 292 -5.72 -1.63 24.20
C ALA A 292 -4.41 -2.36 24.46
#